data_AF-A0A967HFC5-F1
#
_entry.id   AF-A0A967HFC5-F1
#
_cell.length_a   1.000
_cell.length_b   1.000
_cell.length_c   1.000
_cell.angle_alpha   90.00
_cell.angle_beta   90.00
_cell.angle_gamma   90.00
#
_symmetry.space_group_name_H-M   'P 1'
#
loop_
_entity.id
_entity.type
_entity.pdbx_description
1 polymer ?
#
loop_
_entity_poly.entity_id
_entity_poly.type
_entity_poly.pdbx_seq_one_letter_code
_entity_poly.pdbx_strand_id
1 'polypeptide(L)'
;VHRLVTATGRVARGDYSARVDVDSRDELGDLARSFNAMTQGLQLKEQYRGVLDKVVSRDVAEELLKGDVVLGGETREVTVVFADIEGFTTLTEGMEPQGVIGL
;
A
#
# COMPACT_ATOMS: atom_id res chain seq x y z
N VAL A 1 -3.34 31.22 1.58
CA VAL A 1 -3.57 30.58 2.90
C VAL A 1 -4.81 29.68 2.94
N HIS A 2 -6.01 30.15 2.57
CA HIS A 2 -7.25 29.33 2.64
C HIS A 2 -7.19 27.98 1.89
N ARG A 3 -6.53 27.96 0.71
CA ARG A 3 -6.30 26.73 -0.07
C ARG A 3 -5.48 25.68 0.70
N LEU A 4 -4.42 26.11 1.40
CA LEU A 4 -3.57 25.24 2.20
C LEU A 4 -4.36 24.65 3.38
N VAL A 5 -5.13 25.47 4.09
CA VAL A 5 -5.99 25.02 5.20
C VAL A 5 -7.00 23.97 4.73
N THR A 6 -7.64 24.21 3.58
CA THR A 6 -8.61 23.27 3.01
C THR A 6 -7.95 21.95 2.60
N ALA A 7 -6.77 22.02 1.96
CA ALA A 7 -6.02 20.83 1.57
C ALA A 7 -5.54 20.04 2.78
N THR A 8 -5.05 20.70 3.84
CA THR A 8 -4.68 20.05 5.09
C THR A 8 -5.86 19.32 5.73
N GLY A 9 -7.06 19.91 5.71
CA GLY A 9 -8.27 19.25 6.21
C GLY A 9 -8.72 18.03 5.39
N ARG A 10 -8.36 17.95 4.10
CA ARG A 10 -8.56 16.74 3.28
C ARG A 10 -7.55 15.65 3.64
N VAL A 11 -6.28 16.02 3.73
CA VAL A 11 -5.18 15.12 4.13
C VAL A 11 -5.44 14.52 5.52
N ALA A 12 -5.93 15.31 6.47
CA ALA A 12 -6.28 14.85 7.82
C ALA A 12 -7.42 13.81 7.84
N ARG A 13 -8.25 13.77 6.79
CA ARG A 13 -9.31 12.77 6.59
C ARG A 13 -8.87 11.59 5.73
N GLY A 14 -7.57 11.48 5.41
CA GLY A 14 -6.99 10.39 4.63
C GLY A 14 -6.97 10.62 3.12
N ASP A 15 -7.41 11.77 2.63
CA ASP A 15 -7.31 12.11 1.20
C ASP A 15 -5.93 12.71 0.89
N TYR A 16 -4.96 11.82 0.69
CA TYR A 16 -3.58 12.18 0.34
C TYR A 16 -3.38 12.61 -1.12
N SER A 17 -4.44 12.57 -1.94
CA SER A 17 -4.42 13.06 -3.32
C SER A 17 -4.54 14.59 -3.41
N ALA A 18 -4.91 15.25 -2.31
CA ALA A 18 -5.06 16.70 -2.27
C ALA A 18 -3.74 17.41 -2.65
N ARG A 19 -3.86 18.46 -3.47
CA ARG A 19 -2.74 19.31 -3.92
C ARG A 19 -3.12 20.78 -3.77
N VAL A 20 -2.10 21.61 -3.61
CA VAL A 20 -2.24 23.08 -3.54
C VAL A 20 -1.47 23.70 -4.70
N ASP A 21 -2.13 24.54 -5.49
CA ASP A 21 -1.46 25.29 -6.56
C ASP A 21 -0.45 26.28 -5.99
N VAL A 22 0.70 26.37 -6.66
CA VAL A 22 1.84 27.19 -6.21
C VAL A 22 1.93 28.44 -7.07
N ASP A 23 1.16 29.47 -6.70
CA ASP A 23 1.08 30.72 -7.47
C ASP A 23 2.06 31.81 -6.98
N SER A 24 2.75 31.58 -5.86
CA SER A 24 3.65 32.55 -5.24
C SER A 24 5.11 32.07 -5.21
N ARG A 25 6.03 33.03 -5.24
CA ARG A 25 7.49 32.83 -5.14
C ARG A 25 8.06 33.28 -3.79
N ASP A 26 7.19 33.43 -2.80
CA ASP A 26 7.52 33.76 -1.42
C ASP A 26 7.55 32.50 -0.53
N GLU A 27 7.67 32.70 0.77
CA GLU A 27 7.67 31.65 1.79
C GLU A 27 6.36 30.84 1.81
N LEU A 28 5.23 31.44 1.40
CA LEU A 28 3.96 30.72 1.26
C LEU A 28 4.00 29.77 0.06
N GLY A 29 4.69 30.17 -1.02
CA GLY A 29 5.00 29.31 -2.15
C GLY A 29 5.89 28.13 -1.75
N ASP A 30 6.94 28.37 -0.96
CA ASP A 30 7.82 27.32 -0.42
C ASP A 30 7.07 26.35 0.49
N LEU A 31 6.18 26.87 1.34
CA LEU A 31 5.33 26.05 2.20
C LEU A 31 4.37 25.18 1.38
N ALA A 32 3.76 25.71 0.31
CA ALA A 32 2.88 24.95 -0.58
C ALA A 32 3.63 23.84 -1.32
N ARG A 33 4.87 24.11 -1.79
CA ARG A 33 5.75 23.08 -2.37
C ARG A 33 6.07 21.98 -1.37
N SER A 34 6.44 22.35 -0.15
CA SER A 34 6.79 21.42 0.92
C SER A 34 5.60 20.56 1.34
N PHE A 35 4.41 21.18 1.44
CA PHE A 35 3.15 20.47 1.68
C PHE A 35 2.86 19.44 0.58
N ASN A 36 2.93 19.83 -0.69
CA ASN A 36 2.69 18.92 -1.81
C ASN A 36 3.67 17.73 -1.78
N ALA A 37 4.97 17.96 -1.53
CA ALA A 37 5.97 16.90 -1.41
C ALA A 37 5.65 15.92 -0.26
N MET A 38 5.26 16.44 0.91
CA MET A 38 4.85 15.62 2.05
C MET A 38 3.61 14.77 1.71
N THR A 39 2.58 15.36 1.11
CA THR A 39 1.35 14.62 0.75
C THR A 39 1.58 13.56 -0.31
N GLN A 40 2.52 13.79 -1.25
CA GLN A 40 2.94 12.78 -2.22
C GLN A 40 3.60 11.58 -1.53
N GLY A 41 4.49 11.83 -0.55
CA GLY A 41 5.09 10.77 0.25
C GLY A 41 4.07 9.94 1.03
N LEU A 42 3.06 10.60 1.63
CA LEU A 42 1.97 9.93 2.32
C LEU A 42 1.12 9.07 1.38
N GLN A 43 0.79 9.58 0.19
CA GLN A 43 0.05 8.85 -0.81
C GLN A 43 0.80 7.59 -1.28
N LEU A 44 2.10 7.72 -1.53
CA LEU A 44 2.94 6.60 -1.93
C LEU A 44 3.03 5.54 -0.82
N LYS A 45 3.16 5.97 0.44
CA LYS A 45 3.15 5.06 1.59
C LYS A 45 1.85 4.26 1.70
N GLU A 46 0.70 4.90 1.50
CA GLU A 46 -0.60 4.21 1.54
C GLU A 46 -0.75 3.23 0.36
N GLN A 47 -0.25 3.58 -0.83
CA GLN A 47 -0.25 2.68 -1.98
C GLN A 47 0.58 1.42 -1.72
N TYR A 48 1.79 1.56 -1.15
CA TYR A 48 2.61 0.42 -0.78
C TYR A 48 1.92 -0.45 0.27
N ARG A 49 1.30 0.15 1.27
CA ARG A 49 0.53 -0.58 2.29
C ARG A 49 -0.60 -1.41 1.66
N GLY A 50 -1.37 -0.83 0.74
CA GLY A 50 -2.46 -1.54 0.06
C GLY A 50 -2.02 -2.67 -0.88
N VAL A 51 -0.79 -2.62 -1.41
CA VAL A 51 -0.22 -3.74 -2.18
C VAL A 51 0.27 -4.84 -1.25
N LEU A 52 0.95 -4.49 -0.16
CA LEU A 52 1.42 -5.47 0.83
C LEU A 52 0.25 -6.22 1.47
N ASP A 53 -0.86 -5.53 1.79
CA ASP A 53 -2.08 -6.15 2.33
C ASP A 53 -2.67 -7.25 1.42
N LYS A 54 -2.31 -7.30 0.13
CA LYS A 54 -2.82 -8.29 -0.83
C LYS A 54 -1.90 -9.49 -1.06
N VAL A 55 -0.62 -9.39 -0.68
CA VAL A 55 0.43 -10.34 -1.11
C VAL A 55 1.14 -10.98 0.08
N VAL A 56 1.13 -10.33 1.25
CA VAL A 56 1.74 -10.84 2.47
C VAL A 56 0.74 -10.82 3.61
N SER A 57 0.96 -11.62 4.65
CA SER A 57 0.16 -11.49 5.87
C SER A 57 0.33 -10.09 6.46
N ARG A 58 -0.70 -9.61 7.17
CA ARG A 58 -0.72 -8.28 7.80
C ARG A 58 0.51 -8.05 8.67
N ASP A 59 0.91 -9.06 9.42
CA ASP A 59 2.05 -9.00 10.34
C ASP A 59 3.38 -8.76 9.58
N VAL A 60 3.56 -9.42 8.43
CA VAL A 60 4.74 -9.26 7.57
C VAL A 60 4.75 -7.87 6.91
N ALA A 61 3.58 -7.37 6.47
CA ALA A 61 3.46 -6.01 5.90
C ALA A 61 3.85 -4.93 6.92
N GLU A 62 3.38 -5.06 8.17
CA GLU A 62 3.71 -4.12 9.24
C GLU A 62 5.20 -4.11 9.58
N GLU A 63 5.84 -5.27 9.58
CA GLU A 63 7.27 -5.41 9.83
C GLU A 63 8.11 -4.77 8.70
N LEU A 64 7.74 -5.00 7.44
CA LEU A 64 8.38 -4.37 6.27
C LEU A 64 8.26 -2.83 6.29
N LEU A 65 7.11 -2.30 6.71
CA LEU A 65 6.86 -0.86 6.77
C LEU A 65 7.60 -0.14 7.90
N LYS A 66 8.01 -0.85 8.95
CA LYS A 66 8.84 -0.30 10.04
C LYS A 66 10.28 -0.04 9.60
N GLY A 67 10.75 -0.73 8.55
CA GLY A 67 12.11 -0.59 8.03
C GLY A 67 13.18 -1.32 8.87
N ASP A 68 12.77 -2.02 9.92
CA ASP A 68 13.64 -2.77 10.84
C ASP A 68 13.89 -4.21 10.38
N VAL A 69 13.68 -4.51 9.09
CA VAL A 69 13.88 -5.87 8.58
C VAL A 69 15.37 -6.15 8.50
N VAL A 70 15.84 -7.02 9.39
CA VAL A 70 17.20 -7.55 9.34
C VAL A 70 17.33 -8.36 8.06
N LEU A 71 18.16 -7.88 7.13
CA LEU A 71 18.48 -8.59 5.90
C LEU A 71 19.24 -9.88 6.26
N GLY A 72 18.56 -11.02 6.16
CA GLY A 72 19.08 -12.34 6.51
C GLY A 72 17.94 -13.36 6.60
N GLY A 73 18.30 -14.65 6.66
CA GLY A 73 17.35 -15.69 7.07
C GLY A 73 17.35 -15.83 8.59
N GLU A 74 16.22 -16.23 9.16
CA GLU A 74 16.12 -16.59 10.57
C GLU A 74 15.60 -18.03 10.71
N THR A 75 16.03 -18.71 11.77
CA THR A 75 15.48 -20.02 12.13
C THR A 75 14.30 -19.81 13.05
N ARG A 76 13.10 -20.20 12.62
CA ARG A 76 11.87 -20.18 13.42
C ARG A 76 11.28 -21.59 13.50
N GLU A 77 10.79 -21.96 14.67
CA GLU A 77 9.94 -23.15 14.82
C GLU A 77 8.54 -22.80 14.32
N VAL A 78 8.06 -23.51 13.29
CA VAL A 78 6.77 -23.24 12.65
C VAL A 78 6.02 -24.55 12.40
N THR A 79 4.69 -24.46 12.39
CA THR A 79 3.82 -25.56 11.92
C THR A 79 3.36 -25.24 10.51
N VAL A 80 3.54 -26.19 9.58
CA VAL A 80 3.11 -26.04 8.18
C VAL A 80 1.92 -26.95 7.91
N VAL A 81 0.89 -26.43 7.25
CA VAL A 81 -0.26 -27.21 6.77
C VAL A 81 -0.20 -27.24 5.25
N PHE A 82 -0.22 -28.44 4.68
CA PHE A 82 -0.38 -28.66 3.25
C PHE A 82 -1.78 -29.23 2.99
N ALA A 83 -2.48 -28.65 2.03
CA ALA A 83 -3.76 -29.13 1.54
C ALA A 83 -3.77 -29.03 0.01
N ASP A 84 -4.34 -30.04 -0.64
CA ASP A 84 -4.53 -30.08 -2.09
C ASP A 84 -5.93 -30.64 -2.39
N ILE A 85 -6.48 -30.29 -3.54
CA ILE A 85 -7.78 -30.80 -3.99
C ILE A 85 -7.53 -32.09 -4.78
N GLU A 86 -8.14 -33.18 -4.32
CA GLU A 86 -8.06 -34.46 -5.02
C GLU A 86 -8.62 -34.33 -6.45
N GLY A 87 -7.83 -34.74 -7.45
CA GLY A 87 -8.25 -34.72 -8.85
C GLY A 87 -8.37 -33.32 -9.48
N PHE A 88 -7.81 -32.28 -8.86
CA PHE A 88 -7.90 -30.90 -9.36
C PHE A 88 -7.43 -30.73 -10.81
N THR A 89 -6.36 -31.44 -11.21
CA THR A 89 -5.88 -31.43 -12.60
C THR A 89 -6.97 -31.89 -13.57
N THR A 90 -7.58 -33.05 -13.31
CA THR A 90 -8.67 -33.59 -14.14
C THR A 90 -9.91 -32.72 -14.11
N LEU A 91 -10.20 -32.07 -12.98
CA LEU A 91 -11.31 -31.14 -12.84
C LEU A 91 -11.15 -29.89 -13.72
N THR A 92 -9.91 -29.42 -13.92
CA THR A 92 -9.62 -28.09 -14.49
C THR A 92 -8.98 -28.10 -15.88
N GLU A 93 -8.48 -29.24 -16.38
CA GLU A 93 -7.68 -29.33 -17.61
C GLU A 93 -8.34 -28.79 -18.89
N GLY A 94 -9.67 -28.73 -18.94
CA GLY A 94 -10.44 -28.19 -20.07
C GLY A 94 -11.10 -26.83 -19.81
N MET A 95 -10.83 -26.20 -18.67
CA MET A 95 -11.48 -24.97 -18.26
C MET A 95 -10.65 -23.73 -18.61
N GLU A 96 -11.34 -22.66 -19.00
CA GLU A 96 -10.72 -21.34 -19.04
C GLU A 96 -10.35 -20.87 -17.62
N PRO A 97 -9.27 -20.07 -17.45
CA PRO A 97 -8.79 -19.66 -16.13
C PRO A 97 -9.86 -19.01 -15.24
N GLN A 98 -10.76 -18.21 -15.82
CA GLN A 98 -11.86 -17.58 -15.08
C GLN A 98 -12.89 -18.61 -14.58
N GLY A 99 -13.07 -19.71 -15.32
CA GLY A 99 -13.93 -20.82 -14.92
C GLY A 99 -13.35 -21.63 -13.76
N VAL A 100 -12.02 -21.82 -13.73
CA VAL A 100 -11.34 -22.51 -12.62
C VAL A 100 -11.51 -21.75 -11.29
N ILE A 101 -11.42 -20.42 -11.33
CA ILE A 101 -11.59 -19.56 -10.13
C ILE A 101 -13.06 -19.49 -9.70
N GLY A 102 -14.01 -19.73 -10.61
CA GLY A 102 -15.46 -19.64 -10.34
C GLY A 102 -16.11 -20.91 -9.79
N LEU A 103 -15.36 -22.01 -9.64
CA LEU A 103 -15.78 -23.25 -8.97
C LEU A 103 -16.04 -23.03 -7.47
#